data_AF-W6NA72-F1
#
_entry.id   AF-W6NA72-F1
#
_cell.length_a   1.000
_cell.length_b   1.000
_cell.length_c   1.000
_cell.angle_alpha   90.00
_cell.angle_beta   90.00
_cell.angle_gamma   90.00
#
_symmetry.space_group_name_H-M   'P 1'
#
loop_
_entity.id
_entity.type
_entity.pdbx_description
1 polymer ?
#
loop_
_entity_poly.entity_id
_entity_poly.type
_entity_poly.pdbx_seq_one_letter_code
_entity_poly.pdbx_strand_id
1 'polypeptide(L)'
;MGIYTAAVISPKGNSGMTLLSSHNDDSTVSFPDIGFDFFYNGTNCRTAISISGNSWVGFTGAAEQLKINRRDAGADNIYYAKETVNGRPTFRIRWEGHQSYSSWGILDLVWELILFDDSAMVLVIDKIPNTGTNSFANPVLGTTALTLENSKSYAFIPGQEQGKAYTVKEGSYIQTDIKYLIADGSDIKHWDSVSESYVKVSELPLTAEKFQTYGDDVCRKERTGLVYSSPVLKIWSPSEELPAPKIIQTIVPKPVIVRMLEDISFSEAYIQDITNVVLTVDSTGSGIIAFIVSTDSGVSWKVWDGSSWILVDITNMQDVKSKGMSAAVLQGISEAQWTSLGLSDKRIRFAWYMEVSSSTDILKLKELRINYSLL
;
A
#
# COMPACT_ATOMS: atom_id res chain seq x y z
N MET A 1 1.38 -12.07 4.91
CA MET A 1 0.31 -11.06 5.10
C MET A 1 -1.00 -11.80 4.93
N GLY A 2 -1.75 -11.95 6.01
CA GLY A 2 -3.04 -12.61 6.02
C GLY A 2 -4.20 -11.70 5.64
N ILE A 3 -5.38 -12.28 5.69
CA ILE A 3 -6.63 -11.73 5.18
C ILE A 3 -7.58 -11.57 6.34
N TYR A 4 -8.18 -10.39 6.45
CA TYR A 4 -9.34 -10.22 7.30
C TYR A 4 -10.57 -10.86 6.67
N THR A 5 -11.30 -11.62 7.48
CA THR A 5 -12.63 -12.13 7.14
C THR A 5 -13.65 -11.63 8.14
N ALA A 6 -14.86 -11.30 7.67
CA ALA A 6 -15.98 -10.96 8.56
C ALA A 6 -16.57 -12.22 9.23
N ALA A 7 -16.10 -13.42 8.87
CA ALA A 7 -16.52 -14.66 9.51
C ALA A 7 -16.08 -14.68 10.98
N VAL A 8 -17.07 -14.88 11.87
CA VAL A 8 -16.83 -15.13 13.29
C VAL A 8 -16.43 -16.59 13.46
N ILE A 9 -15.37 -16.83 14.23
CA ILE A 9 -14.89 -18.19 14.53
C ILE A 9 -15.26 -18.59 15.97
N SER A 10 -15.52 -19.88 16.16
CA SER A 10 -15.80 -20.47 17.46
C SER A 10 -14.50 -20.84 18.20
N PRO A 11 -14.50 -20.86 19.54
CA PRO A 11 -13.36 -21.34 20.32
C PRO A 11 -13.07 -22.82 20.01
N LYS A 12 -11.79 -23.21 19.97
CA LYS A 12 -11.41 -24.62 19.73
C LYS A 12 -11.40 -25.44 21.02
N GLY A 13 -11.41 -24.80 22.19
CA GLY A 13 -11.33 -25.45 23.49
C GLY A 13 -9.89 -25.77 23.91
N ASN A 14 -9.75 -26.45 25.05
CA ASN A 14 -8.46 -26.75 25.67
C ASN A 14 -7.85 -28.11 25.28
N SER A 15 -8.52 -28.90 24.43
CA SER A 15 -8.04 -30.22 24.04
C SER A 15 -6.67 -30.15 23.35
N GLY A 16 -5.71 -30.94 23.84
CA GLY A 16 -4.34 -30.96 23.32
C GLY A 16 -3.47 -29.75 23.69
N MET A 17 -3.98 -28.81 24.50
CA MET A 17 -3.19 -27.68 24.99
C MET A 17 -2.40 -28.03 26.25
N THR A 18 -1.29 -27.32 26.47
CA THR A 18 -0.47 -27.42 27.69
C THR A 18 -1.01 -26.48 28.75
N LEU A 19 -1.24 -26.98 29.97
CA LEU A 19 -1.56 -26.15 31.13
C LEU A 19 -0.33 -25.32 31.53
N LEU A 20 -0.46 -24.00 31.55
CA LEU A 20 0.56 -23.07 32.03
C LEU A 20 0.41 -22.81 33.53
N SER A 21 -0.82 -22.53 33.96
CA SER A 21 -1.12 -22.11 35.32
C SER A 21 -2.57 -22.47 35.65
N SER A 22 -2.83 -22.77 36.92
CA SER A 22 -4.15 -23.10 37.45
C SER A 22 -4.36 -22.38 38.78
N HIS A 23 -5.60 -22.00 39.07
CA HIS A 23 -5.96 -21.25 40.27
C HIS A 23 -5.11 -19.98 40.46
N ASN A 24 -4.99 -19.20 39.40
CA ASN A 24 -4.21 -17.97 39.37
C ASN A 24 -5.14 -16.77 39.58
N ASP A 25 -4.98 -16.10 40.72
CA ASP A 25 -5.77 -14.93 41.12
C ASP A 25 -5.33 -13.65 40.38
N ASP A 26 -4.42 -12.87 40.95
CA ASP A 26 -3.91 -11.64 40.33
C ASP A 26 -2.50 -11.76 39.74
N SER A 27 -1.87 -12.93 39.92
CA SER A 27 -0.48 -13.15 39.57
C SER A 27 -0.26 -13.18 38.05
N THR A 28 0.90 -12.67 37.64
CA THR A 28 1.34 -12.67 36.25
C THR A 28 2.26 -13.86 36.00
N VAL A 29 1.98 -14.64 34.96
CA VAL A 29 2.79 -15.77 34.51
C VAL A 29 3.27 -15.55 33.08
N SER A 30 4.52 -15.91 32.81
CA SER A 30 5.11 -15.78 31.47
C SER A 30 4.96 -17.07 30.68
N PHE A 31 4.70 -16.95 29.38
CA PHE A 31 4.78 -18.09 28.47
C PHE A 31 6.25 -18.44 28.17
N PRO A 32 6.54 -19.71 27.83
CA PRO A 32 7.82 -20.04 27.19
C PRO A 32 7.94 -19.36 25.81
N ASP A 33 9.11 -19.48 25.17
CA ASP A 33 9.30 -19.06 23.76
C ASP A 33 8.14 -19.58 22.90
N ILE A 34 7.43 -18.67 22.22
CA ILE A 34 6.24 -18.99 21.41
C ILE A 34 6.58 -19.70 20.10
N GLY A 35 7.84 -19.66 19.66
CA GLY A 35 8.37 -20.42 18.52
C GLY A 35 8.53 -19.66 17.21
N PHE A 36 8.14 -18.38 17.16
CA PHE A 36 8.30 -17.51 15.99
C PHE A 36 8.44 -16.05 16.43
N ASP A 37 8.89 -15.19 15.52
CA ASP A 37 9.00 -13.76 15.78
C ASP A 37 7.61 -13.12 15.70
N PHE A 38 7.15 -12.55 16.82
CA PHE A 38 5.92 -11.78 16.92
C PHE A 38 6.31 -10.36 17.34
N PHE A 39 5.93 -9.34 16.57
CA PHE A 39 6.31 -7.97 16.87
C PHE A 39 5.14 -7.16 17.41
N TYR A 40 5.39 -6.43 18.51
CA TYR A 40 4.46 -5.43 19.02
C TYR A 40 5.23 -4.13 19.30
N ASN A 41 4.78 -3.03 18.69
CA ASN A 41 5.43 -1.72 18.77
C ASN A 41 6.93 -1.73 18.43
N GLY A 42 7.33 -2.48 17.39
CA GLY A 42 8.75 -2.59 17.01
C GLY A 42 9.59 -3.57 17.85
N THR A 43 9.04 -4.09 18.95
CA THR A 43 9.74 -5.05 19.83
C THR A 43 9.40 -6.48 19.42
N ASN A 44 10.42 -7.34 19.25
CA ASN A 44 10.20 -8.78 19.13
C ASN A 44 9.81 -9.36 20.49
N CYS A 45 8.59 -9.89 20.58
CA CYS A 45 7.92 -10.34 21.79
C CYS A 45 7.99 -11.86 22.00
N ARG A 46 8.75 -12.58 21.16
CA ARG A 46 8.85 -14.04 21.13
C ARG A 46 9.00 -14.72 22.51
N THR A 47 9.72 -14.09 23.44
CA THR A 47 9.98 -14.61 24.79
C THR A 47 9.45 -13.71 25.91
N ALA A 48 8.62 -12.72 25.59
CA ALA A 48 8.19 -11.68 26.53
C ALA A 48 6.69 -11.73 26.85
N ILE A 49 5.93 -12.63 26.22
CA ILE A 49 4.48 -12.69 26.41
C ILE A 49 4.17 -13.21 27.81
N SER A 50 3.31 -12.48 28.52
CA SER A 50 2.81 -12.82 29.84
C SER A 50 1.29 -12.66 29.91
N ILE A 51 0.69 -13.28 30.91
CA ILE A 51 -0.75 -13.29 31.14
C ILE A 51 -1.02 -13.29 32.63
N SER A 52 -2.13 -12.68 33.04
CA SER A 52 -2.55 -12.63 34.44
C SER A 52 -3.87 -13.34 34.68
N GLY A 53 -4.07 -13.81 35.90
CA GLY A 53 -5.38 -14.23 36.38
C GLY A 53 -6.41 -13.10 36.40
N ASN A 54 -5.99 -11.83 36.45
CA ASN A 54 -6.92 -10.69 36.28
C ASN A 54 -7.36 -10.43 34.83
N SER A 55 -7.24 -11.43 33.95
CA SER A 55 -7.69 -11.46 32.57
C SER A 55 -7.14 -10.33 31.69
N TRP A 56 -5.81 -10.28 31.63
CA TRP A 56 -5.08 -9.44 30.68
C TRP A 56 -3.83 -10.15 30.15
N VAL A 57 -3.40 -9.75 28.95
CA VAL A 57 -2.19 -10.22 28.27
C VAL A 57 -1.22 -9.07 28.10
N GLY A 58 0.06 -9.33 28.41
CA GLY A 58 1.15 -8.42 28.13
C GLY A 58 2.09 -9.00 27.07
N PHE A 59 2.28 -8.29 25.96
CA PHE A 59 3.15 -8.71 24.86
C PHE A 59 4.62 -8.41 25.15
N THR A 60 4.92 -7.39 25.95
CA THR A 60 6.30 -6.94 26.24
C THR A 60 6.65 -7.11 27.72
N GLY A 61 6.26 -8.23 28.33
CA GLY A 61 6.34 -8.47 29.77
C GLY A 61 5.03 -8.12 30.48
N ALA A 62 5.11 -7.66 31.72
CA ALA A 62 3.97 -7.49 32.63
C ALA A 62 3.12 -6.22 32.40
N ALA A 63 3.18 -5.63 31.20
CA ALA A 63 2.35 -4.49 30.85
C ALA A 63 0.97 -4.97 30.38
N GLU A 64 -0.12 -4.39 30.87
CA GLU A 64 -1.48 -4.86 30.55
C GLU A 64 -1.97 -4.35 29.18
N GLN A 65 -1.38 -4.84 28.09
CA GLN A 65 -1.66 -4.33 26.75
C GLN A 65 -2.99 -4.79 26.16
N LEU A 66 -3.44 -6.01 26.45
CA LEU A 66 -4.78 -6.47 26.06
C LEU A 66 -5.55 -6.84 27.32
N LYS A 67 -6.65 -6.14 27.57
CA LYS A 67 -7.53 -6.32 28.73
C LYS A 67 -8.86 -6.90 28.26
N ILE A 68 -9.26 -8.02 28.85
CA ILE A 68 -10.48 -8.74 28.48
C ILE A 68 -11.28 -8.96 29.76
N ASN A 69 -12.30 -8.16 29.98
CA ASN A 69 -13.04 -8.07 31.25
C ASN A 69 -12.09 -7.89 32.46
N ARG A 70 -11.01 -7.13 32.28
CA ARG A 70 -9.97 -6.94 33.31
C ARG A 70 -10.57 -6.27 34.53
N ARG A 71 -10.57 -6.96 35.67
CA ARG A 71 -11.06 -6.47 36.97
C ARG A 71 -10.32 -7.18 38.11
N ASP A 72 -11.06 -7.97 38.88
CA ASP A 72 -10.68 -8.76 40.06
C ASP A 72 -11.06 -10.21 39.75
N ALA A 73 -10.68 -10.63 38.54
CA ALA A 73 -11.03 -11.92 37.94
C ALA A 73 -9.99 -12.96 38.39
N GLY A 74 -10.36 -14.23 38.38
CA GLY A 74 -9.43 -15.33 38.69
C GLY A 74 -9.45 -16.36 37.57
N ALA A 75 -8.27 -16.80 37.15
CA ALA A 75 -8.11 -17.87 36.17
C ALA A 75 -8.10 -19.22 36.86
N ASP A 76 -9.15 -20.00 36.66
CA ASP A 76 -9.18 -21.41 37.03
C ASP A 76 -8.08 -22.17 36.28
N ASN A 77 -7.96 -21.94 34.96
CA ASN A 77 -6.90 -22.49 34.14
C ASN A 77 -6.46 -21.54 33.02
N ILE A 78 -5.15 -21.56 32.74
CA ILE A 78 -4.52 -20.89 31.60
C ILE A 78 -3.77 -21.95 30.80
N TYR A 79 -4.08 -22.04 29.51
CA TYR A 79 -3.47 -22.99 28.58
C TYR A 79 -2.76 -22.28 27.43
N TYR A 80 -1.82 -22.99 26.81
CA TYR A 80 -1.26 -22.60 25.52
C TYR A 80 -1.01 -23.79 24.59
N ALA A 81 -0.95 -23.52 23.28
CA ALA A 81 -0.53 -24.47 22.27
C ALA A 81 0.28 -23.77 21.16
N LYS A 82 1.33 -24.46 20.70
CA LYS A 82 2.01 -24.14 19.44
C LYS A 82 1.32 -24.94 18.34
N GLU A 83 0.74 -24.26 17.39
CA GLU A 83 -0.05 -24.86 16.31
C GLU A 83 0.55 -24.47 14.95
N THR A 84 0.13 -25.16 13.90
CA THR A 84 0.39 -24.77 12.52
C THR A 84 -0.95 -24.64 11.81
N VAL A 85 -1.22 -23.46 11.25
CA VAL A 85 -2.43 -23.17 10.49
C VAL A 85 -2.01 -22.72 9.11
N ASN A 86 -2.54 -23.36 8.06
CA ASN A 86 -2.19 -23.07 6.66
C ASN A 86 -0.67 -23.07 6.38
N GLY A 87 0.08 -23.97 7.03
CA GLY A 87 1.54 -24.07 6.87
C GLY A 87 2.35 -23.02 7.62
N ARG A 88 1.70 -22.12 8.38
CA ARG A 88 2.34 -21.07 9.17
C ARG A 88 2.22 -21.34 10.68
N PRO A 89 3.25 -21.04 11.48
CA PRO A 89 3.19 -21.22 12.93
C PRO A 89 2.22 -20.22 13.57
N THR A 90 1.45 -20.71 14.54
CA THR A 90 0.55 -19.88 15.35
C THR A 90 0.69 -20.25 16.82
N PHE A 91 0.49 -19.29 17.72
CA PHE A 91 0.49 -19.52 19.16
C PHE A 91 -0.89 -19.23 19.71
N ARG A 92 -1.55 -20.24 20.29
CA ARG A 92 -2.89 -20.11 20.86
C ARG A 92 -2.83 -20.12 22.37
N ILE A 93 -3.46 -19.14 22.99
CA ILE A 93 -3.66 -19.00 24.43
C ILE A 93 -5.13 -19.23 24.72
N ARG A 94 -5.44 -19.92 25.81
CA ARG A 94 -6.81 -20.05 26.31
C ARG A 94 -6.85 -19.72 27.79
N TRP A 95 -7.80 -18.87 28.16
CA TRP A 95 -8.03 -18.43 29.52
C TRP A 95 -9.42 -18.87 29.94
N GLU A 96 -9.52 -19.61 31.05
CA GLU A 96 -10.76 -20.12 31.59
C GLU A 96 -10.87 -19.71 33.07
N GLY A 97 -11.93 -19.01 33.42
CA GLY A 97 -12.16 -18.65 34.80
C GLY A 97 -13.44 -17.83 35.00
N HIS A 98 -13.37 -16.93 35.97
CA HIS A 98 -14.53 -16.20 36.48
C HIS A 98 -14.27 -14.70 36.61
N GLN A 99 -15.34 -13.92 36.63
CA GLN A 99 -15.29 -12.45 36.65
C GLN A 99 -14.90 -11.79 37.99
N SER A 100 -15.00 -12.51 39.11
CA SER A 100 -14.74 -11.99 40.47
C SER A 100 -14.17 -13.04 41.41
N TYR A 101 -13.09 -12.74 42.15
CA TYR A 101 -12.31 -13.68 42.98
C TYR A 101 -13.11 -14.65 43.85
N SER A 102 -14.33 -14.30 44.26
CA SER A 102 -15.19 -15.12 45.12
C SER A 102 -15.96 -16.22 44.37
N SER A 103 -15.76 -16.37 43.05
CA SER A 103 -16.57 -17.20 42.14
C SER A 103 -15.81 -18.38 41.52
N TRP A 104 -14.76 -18.87 42.18
CA TRP A 104 -13.98 -20.03 41.73
C TRP A 104 -14.84 -21.23 41.33
N GLY A 105 -14.46 -21.91 40.25
CA GLY A 105 -15.19 -23.04 39.68
C GLY A 105 -16.37 -22.67 38.77
N ILE A 106 -16.73 -21.38 38.65
CA ILE A 106 -17.72 -20.90 37.67
C ILE A 106 -16.98 -20.43 36.42
N LEU A 107 -17.20 -21.08 35.27
CA LEU A 107 -16.56 -20.66 34.01
C LEU A 107 -17.47 -19.69 33.23
N ASP A 108 -17.50 -18.43 33.67
CA ASP A 108 -18.27 -17.34 33.05
C ASP A 108 -17.44 -16.29 32.28
N LEU A 109 -16.11 -16.40 32.37
CA LEU A 109 -15.15 -15.65 31.56
C LEU A 109 -14.22 -16.64 30.86
N VAL A 110 -14.36 -16.77 29.54
CA VAL A 110 -13.64 -17.76 28.75
C VAL A 110 -13.30 -17.16 27.38
N TRP A 111 -12.02 -17.15 27.04
CA TRP A 111 -11.57 -16.61 25.76
C TRP A 111 -10.29 -17.29 25.26
N GLU A 112 -10.06 -17.17 23.95
CA GLU A 112 -8.84 -17.61 23.28
C GLU A 112 -8.17 -16.45 22.55
N LEU A 113 -6.84 -16.41 22.56
CA LEU A 113 -6.06 -15.46 21.76
C LEU A 113 -5.12 -16.24 20.85
N ILE A 114 -5.19 -15.97 19.56
CA ILE A 114 -4.32 -16.57 18.55
C ILE A 114 -3.35 -15.51 18.05
N LEU A 115 -2.06 -15.80 18.09
CA LEU A 115 -0.99 -14.96 17.58
C LEU A 115 -0.42 -15.56 16.29
N PHE A 116 -0.11 -14.69 15.33
CA PHE A 116 0.40 -15.06 14.01
C PHE A 116 1.82 -14.49 13.77
N ASP A 117 2.61 -15.15 12.93
CA ASP A 117 4.00 -14.74 12.64
C ASP A 117 4.14 -13.43 11.84
N ASP A 118 3.03 -12.90 11.30
CA ASP A 118 2.97 -11.57 10.70
C ASP A 118 2.42 -10.50 11.64
N SER A 119 2.45 -10.78 12.95
CA SER A 119 2.03 -9.91 14.05
C SER A 119 0.53 -9.63 14.14
N ALA A 120 -0.30 -10.24 13.31
CA ALA A 120 -1.74 -10.22 13.52
C ALA A 120 -2.15 -11.03 14.75
N MET A 121 -3.36 -10.74 15.26
CA MET A 121 -3.96 -11.50 16.36
C MET A 121 -5.45 -11.71 16.13
N VAL A 122 -6.00 -12.79 16.69
CA VAL A 122 -7.45 -13.01 16.77
C VAL A 122 -7.84 -13.33 18.20
N LEU A 123 -8.72 -12.51 18.78
CA LEU A 123 -9.36 -12.77 20.07
C LEU A 123 -10.70 -13.46 19.82
N VAL A 124 -10.93 -14.62 20.42
CA VAL A 124 -12.19 -15.35 20.35
C VAL A 124 -12.81 -15.35 21.74
N ILE A 125 -14.03 -14.83 21.84
CA ILE A 125 -14.79 -14.78 23.07
C ILE A 125 -15.78 -15.93 23.09
N ASP A 126 -15.58 -16.87 24.01
CA ASP A 126 -16.55 -17.92 24.30
C ASP A 126 -17.61 -17.34 25.23
N LYS A 127 -17.15 -16.85 26.41
CA LYS A 127 -17.99 -16.23 27.43
C LYS A 127 -17.34 -14.95 27.97
N ILE A 128 -18.12 -13.90 28.12
CA ILE A 128 -17.70 -12.64 28.73
C ILE A 128 -18.90 -11.99 29.47
N PRO A 129 -18.72 -11.59 30.75
CA PRO A 129 -19.78 -10.93 31.51
C PRO A 129 -19.82 -9.41 31.31
N ASN A 130 -18.76 -8.81 30.77
CA ASN A 130 -18.65 -7.37 30.49
C ASN A 130 -18.88 -6.45 31.70
N THR A 131 -18.39 -6.86 32.87
CA THR A 131 -18.40 -6.06 34.10
C THR A 131 -17.05 -5.41 34.41
N GLY A 132 -16.02 -5.71 33.62
CA GLY A 132 -14.65 -5.21 33.75
C GLY A 132 -14.22 -4.30 32.61
N THR A 133 -12.91 -4.06 32.50
CA THR A 133 -12.33 -3.24 31.43
C THR A 133 -12.00 -4.09 30.21
N ASN A 134 -12.50 -3.65 29.05
CA ASN A 134 -12.15 -4.19 27.74
C ASN A 134 -11.36 -3.14 26.97
N SER A 135 -10.05 -3.35 26.77
CA SER A 135 -9.24 -2.39 26.04
C SER A 135 -7.98 -3.00 25.45
N PHE A 136 -7.43 -2.32 24.46
CA PHE A 136 -6.16 -2.65 23.82
C PHE A 136 -5.27 -1.41 23.77
N ALA A 137 -4.04 -1.51 24.28
CA ALA A 137 -3.02 -0.50 24.07
C ALA A 137 -2.56 -0.58 22.60
N ASN A 138 -3.07 0.30 21.75
CA ASN A 138 -2.67 0.35 20.35
C ASN A 138 -1.45 1.28 20.23
N PRO A 139 -0.28 0.85 19.73
CA PRO A 139 0.95 1.60 19.98
C PRO A 139 0.96 3.03 19.43
N VAL A 140 0.39 3.25 18.24
CA VAL A 140 0.25 4.59 17.65
C VAL A 140 -1.05 5.29 18.07
N LEU A 141 -2.15 4.55 18.24
CA LEU A 141 -3.47 5.14 18.53
C LEU A 141 -3.75 5.35 20.03
N GLY A 142 -2.87 4.87 20.91
CA GLY A 142 -3.11 4.82 22.35
C GLY A 142 -4.13 3.76 22.76
N THR A 143 -4.64 3.86 23.98
CA THR A 143 -5.62 2.91 24.51
C THR A 143 -6.93 2.99 23.73
N THR A 144 -7.30 1.89 23.07
CA THR A 144 -8.55 1.71 22.35
C THR A 144 -9.51 0.89 23.20
N ALA A 145 -10.71 1.39 23.47
CA ALA A 145 -11.76 0.60 24.12
C ALA A 145 -12.29 -0.48 23.17
N LEU A 146 -12.59 -1.67 23.70
CA LEU A 146 -13.12 -2.79 22.93
C LEU A 146 -14.57 -3.08 23.32
N THR A 147 -15.45 -3.20 22.34
CA THR A 147 -16.81 -3.72 22.54
C THR A 147 -16.80 -5.21 22.23
N LEU A 148 -16.81 -6.03 23.27
CA LEU A 148 -16.70 -7.48 23.19
C LEU A 148 -18.06 -8.13 23.50
N GLU A 149 -18.42 -9.19 22.79
CA GLU A 149 -19.68 -9.90 22.95
C GLU A 149 -19.46 -11.41 23.02
N ASN A 150 -20.39 -12.12 23.64
CA ASN A 150 -20.37 -13.59 23.73
C ASN A 150 -20.39 -14.22 22.33
N SER A 151 -19.62 -15.30 22.16
CA SER A 151 -19.57 -16.08 20.93
C SER A 151 -19.16 -15.25 19.69
N LYS A 152 -18.33 -14.22 19.89
CA LYS A 152 -17.75 -13.39 18.82
C LYS A 152 -16.23 -13.54 18.76
N SER A 153 -15.65 -13.14 17.64
CA SER A 153 -14.20 -13.04 17.47
C SER A 153 -13.82 -11.67 16.91
N TYR A 154 -12.59 -11.25 17.18
CA TYR A 154 -12.08 -9.94 16.82
C TYR A 154 -10.66 -10.06 16.27
N ALA A 155 -10.46 -9.61 15.03
CA ALA A 155 -9.17 -9.58 14.37
C ALA A 155 -8.45 -8.25 14.64
N PHE A 156 -7.19 -8.35 15.05
CA PHE A 156 -6.25 -7.24 15.20
C PHE A 156 -5.28 -7.28 14.02
N ILE A 157 -5.49 -6.40 13.06
CA ILE A 157 -4.79 -6.41 11.78
C ILE A 157 -3.69 -5.35 11.81
N PRO A 158 -2.40 -5.72 11.66
CA PRO A 158 -1.31 -4.77 11.68
C PRO A 158 -1.38 -3.87 10.43
N GLY A 159 -1.44 -2.55 10.65
CA GLY A 159 -1.46 -1.55 9.58
C GLY A 159 -0.07 -1.06 9.16
N GLN A 160 0.97 -1.46 9.89
CA GLN A 160 2.38 -1.10 9.66
C GLN A 160 3.28 -2.29 10.03
N GLU A 161 4.48 -2.34 9.45
CA GLU A 161 5.49 -3.34 9.81
C GLU A 161 5.79 -3.32 11.32
N GLN A 162 6.19 -4.49 11.83
CA GLN A 162 6.56 -4.69 13.24
C GLN A 162 5.45 -4.33 14.26
N GLY A 163 4.19 -4.42 13.85
CA GLY A 163 3.05 -4.27 14.76
C GLY A 163 2.94 -2.88 15.42
N LYS A 164 3.27 -1.81 14.69
CA LYS A 164 3.23 -0.43 15.22
C LYS A 164 1.83 0.17 15.29
N ALA A 165 0.87 -0.34 14.52
CA ALA A 165 -0.51 0.10 14.57
C ALA A 165 -1.42 -1.07 14.22
N TYR A 166 -2.61 -1.12 14.83
CA TYR A 166 -3.61 -2.15 14.56
C TYR A 166 -4.96 -1.57 14.19
N THR A 167 -5.63 -2.19 13.23
CA THR A 167 -7.07 -2.05 13.02
C THR A 167 -7.77 -3.22 13.69
N VAL A 168 -8.74 -2.95 14.56
CA VAL A 168 -9.52 -4.00 15.26
C VAL A 168 -10.91 -4.09 14.65
N LYS A 169 -11.36 -5.30 14.29
CA LYS A 169 -12.68 -5.55 13.70
C LYS A 169 -13.27 -6.86 14.22
N GLU A 170 -14.60 -6.92 14.39
CA GLU A 170 -15.30 -8.21 14.58
C GLU A 170 -15.08 -9.09 13.34
N GLY A 171 -14.79 -10.37 13.55
CA GLY A 171 -14.45 -11.33 12.51
C GLY A 171 -13.20 -12.10 12.87
N SER A 172 -12.47 -12.55 11.86
CA SER A 172 -11.28 -13.36 12.03
C SER A 172 -10.15 -12.93 11.08
N TYR A 173 -9.01 -13.59 11.22
CA TYR A 173 -7.84 -13.41 10.42
C TYR A 173 -7.38 -14.76 9.89
N ILE A 174 -7.26 -14.85 8.57
CA ILE A 174 -6.71 -16.02 7.90
C ILE A 174 -5.29 -15.66 7.51
N GLN A 175 -4.33 -16.23 8.21
CA GLN A 175 -2.96 -16.18 7.73
C GLN A 175 -2.84 -17.07 6.49
N THR A 176 -2.59 -16.44 5.34
CA THR A 176 -2.40 -17.13 4.07
C THR A 176 -0.93 -17.31 3.77
N ASP A 177 -0.56 -18.52 3.38
CA ASP A 177 0.73 -18.80 2.78
C ASP A 177 0.66 -18.55 1.27
N ILE A 178 0.84 -17.29 0.87
CA ILE A 178 0.77 -16.90 -0.54
C ILE A 178 2.14 -17.14 -1.19
N LYS A 179 2.14 -17.89 -2.29
CA LYS A 179 3.30 -18.17 -3.11
C LYS A 179 3.13 -17.58 -4.50
N TYR A 180 4.22 -17.02 -5.03
CA TYR A 180 4.29 -16.39 -6.34
C TYR A 180 5.24 -17.17 -7.26
N LEU A 181 4.83 -17.35 -8.52
CA LEU A 181 5.66 -17.85 -9.60
C LEU A 181 5.31 -17.10 -10.88
N ILE A 182 6.19 -17.10 -11.88
CA ILE A 182 5.90 -16.56 -13.20
C ILE A 182 5.84 -17.68 -14.22
N ALA A 183 4.75 -17.73 -14.99
CA ALA A 183 4.70 -18.49 -16.24
C ALA A 183 5.19 -17.60 -17.38
N ASP A 184 6.34 -17.93 -17.95
CA ASP A 184 7.02 -17.19 -19.02
C ASP A 184 7.05 -18.07 -20.28
N GLY A 185 5.97 -18.02 -21.07
CA GLY A 185 5.70 -19.03 -22.09
C GLY A 185 5.33 -20.37 -21.45
N SER A 186 6.07 -21.44 -21.77
CA SER A 186 5.92 -22.76 -21.12
C SER A 186 6.71 -22.90 -19.82
N ASP A 187 7.70 -22.03 -19.59
CA ASP A 187 8.59 -22.11 -18.45
C ASP A 187 7.93 -21.55 -17.20
N ILE A 188 8.20 -22.18 -16.06
CA ILE A 188 7.89 -21.66 -14.74
C ILE A 188 9.18 -21.13 -14.12
N LYS A 189 9.15 -19.86 -13.74
CA LYS A 189 10.29 -19.13 -13.19
C LYS A 189 9.99 -18.59 -11.80
N HIS A 190 11.03 -18.54 -10.98
CA HIS A 190 11.04 -17.86 -9.68
C HIS A 190 12.17 -16.82 -9.66
N TRP A 191 12.14 -15.90 -8.70
CA TRP A 191 13.19 -14.91 -8.54
C TRP A 191 14.40 -15.49 -7.79
N ASP A 192 15.53 -15.61 -8.47
CA ASP A 192 16.80 -15.91 -7.81
C ASP A 192 17.43 -14.62 -7.29
N SER A 193 17.59 -14.54 -5.97
CA SER A 193 18.15 -13.35 -5.31
C SER A 193 19.68 -13.26 -5.46
N VAL A 194 20.36 -14.33 -5.87
CA VAL A 194 21.81 -14.30 -6.13
C VAL A 194 22.11 -13.72 -7.50
N SER A 195 21.40 -14.16 -8.53
CA SER A 195 21.56 -13.63 -9.89
C SER A 195 20.72 -12.39 -10.18
N GLU A 196 19.86 -11.96 -9.24
CA GLU A 196 18.91 -10.86 -9.41
C GLU A 196 18.09 -10.99 -10.71
N SER A 197 17.60 -12.20 -10.98
CA SER A 197 16.93 -12.56 -12.23
C SER A 197 15.91 -13.68 -12.04
N TYR A 198 14.88 -13.70 -12.90
CA TYR A 198 13.97 -14.82 -13.00
C TYR A 198 14.63 -16.01 -13.70
N VAL A 199 14.75 -17.13 -12.98
CA VAL A 199 15.37 -18.36 -13.48
C VAL A 199 14.34 -19.48 -13.58
N LYS A 200 14.49 -20.36 -14.57
CA LYS A 200 13.60 -21.50 -14.80
C LYS A 200 13.76 -22.53 -13.69
N VAL A 201 12.64 -22.93 -13.10
CA VAL A 201 12.55 -23.99 -12.08
C VAL A 201 11.67 -25.16 -12.51
N SER A 202 10.75 -24.94 -13.44
CA SER A 202 9.89 -26.00 -13.96
C SER A 202 9.27 -25.59 -15.31
N GLU A 203 8.29 -26.37 -15.76
CA GLU A 203 7.46 -26.12 -16.93
C GLU A 203 5.98 -26.28 -16.57
N LEU A 204 5.07 -25.75 -17.39
CA LEU A 204 3.64 -25.98 -17.25
C LEU A 204 3.27 -27.47 -17.40
N PRO A 205 2.18 -27.96 -16.77
CA PRO A 205 1.22 -27.21 -15.96
C PRO A 205 1.73 -26.91 -14.54
N LEU A 206 1.15 -25.87 -13.92
CA LEU A 206 1.40 -25.56 -12.51
C LEU A 206 0.62 -26.50 -11.58
N THR A 207 1.24 -26.89 -10.48
CA THR A 207 0.66 -27.72 -9.40
C THR A 207 0.91 -27.06 -8.06
N ALA A 208 0.13 -27.41 -7.03
CA ALA A 208 0.34 -26.92 -5.67
C ALA A 208 1.76 -27.24 -5.15
N GLU A 209 2.27 -28.44 -5.45
CA GLU A 209 3.63 -28.86 -5.10
C GLU A 209 4.69 -27.91 -5.67
N LYS A 210 4.56 -27.50 -6.94
CA LYS A 210 5.52 -26.55 -7.56
C LYS A 210 5.55 -25.20 -6.83
N PHE A 211 4.41 -24.72 -6.36
CA PHE A 211 4.36 -23.51 -5.53
C PHE A 211 4.98 -23.71 -4.16
N GLN A 212 4.72 -24.85 -3.52
CA GLN A 212 5.30 -25.16 -2.21
C GLN A 212 6.82 -25.33 -2.27
N THR A 213 7.35 -25.88 -3.37
CA THR A 213 8.79 -26.10 -3.54
C THR A 213 9.54 -24.88 -4.02
N TYR A 214 9.00 -24.14 -5.00
CA TYR A 214 9.74 -23.08 -5.71
C TYR A 214 9.13 -21.69 -5.57
N GLY A 215 7.93 -21.58 -5.00
CA GLY A 215 7.21 -20.32 -4.97
C GLY A 215 7.86 -19.29 -4.03
N ASP A 216 7.91 -18.06 -4.51
CA ASP A 216 8.43 -16.93 -3.75
C ASP A 216 7.39 -16.45 -2.74
N ASP A 217 7.81 -16.04 -1.54
CA ASP A 217 6.94 -15.42 -0.52
C ASP A 217 6.62 -13.94 -0.83
N VAL A 218 7.39 -13.33 -1.73
CA VAL A 218 7.30 -11.91 -2.08
C VAL A 218 7.09 -11.76 -3.58
N CYS A 219 6.04 -11.05 -3.97
CA CYS A 219 5.84 -10.68 -5.37
C CYS A 219 6.88 -9.62 -5.78
N ARG A 220 7.75 -9.98 -6.71
CA ARG A 220 8.80 -9.11 -7.26
C ARG A 220 8.28 -8.29 -8.44
N LYS A 221 8.75 -7.04 -8.58
CA LYS A 221 8.34 -6.11 -9.66
C LYS A 221 9.30 -6.13 -10.86
N GLU A 222 10.47 -6.67 -10.63
CA GLU A 222 11.56 -6.81 -11.58
C GLU A 222 11.12 -7.68 -12.77
N ARG A 223 11.82 -7.56 -13.91
CA ARG A 223 11.53 -8.35 -15.11
C ARG A 223 12.77 -9.00 -15.73
N THR A 224 13.94 -8.79 -15.12
CA THR A 224 15.20 -9.42 -15.55
C THR A 224 15.03 -10.93 -15.61
N GLY A 225 15.45 -11.56 -16.71
CA GLY A 225 15.31 -13.01 -16.92
C GLY A 225 13.99 -13.46 -17.56
N LEU A 226 13.00 -12.59 -17.70
CA LEU A 226 11.78 -12.88 -18.47
C LEU A 226 12.03 -12.69 -19.97
N VAL A 227 11.56 -13.64 -20.78
CA VAL A 227 11.85 -13.70 -22.22
C VAL A 227 10.61 -13.46 -23.06
N TYR A 228 9.43 -13.91 -22.63
CA TYR A 228 8.19 -13.64 -23.36
C TYR A 228 7.71 -12.20 -23.15
N SER A 229 7.02 -11.68 -24.17
CA SER A 229 6.39 -10.35 -24.12
C SER A 229 5.15 -10.31 -23.21
N SER A 230 4.60 -11.46 -22.84
CA SER A 230 3.38 -11.59 -22.03
C SER A 230 3.53 -12.68 -20.94
N PRO A 231 4.46 -12.52 -19.99
CA PRO A 231 4.58 -13.42 -18.85
C PRO A 231 3.38 -13.24 -17.93
N VAL A 232 2.98 -14.30 -17.25
CA VAL A 232 1.81 -14.34 -16.38
C VAL A 232 2.24 -14.60 -14.95
N LEU A 233 1.92 -13.66 -14.04
CA LEU A 233 2.05 -13.90 -12.60
C LEU A 233 1.04 -14.96 -12.17
N LYS A 234 1.52 -15.96 -11.44
CA LYS A 234 0.74 -17.07 -10.91
C LYS A 234 0.84 -17.02 -9.39
N ILE A 235 -0.31 -17.17 -8.75
CA ILE A 235 -0.47 -16.97 -7.31
C ILE A 235 -1.19 -18.19 -6.77
N TRP A 236 -0.71 -18.69 -5.63
CA TRP A 236 -1.28 -19.84 -4.98
C TRP A 236 -1.23 -19.67 -3.46
N SER A 237 -2.15 -20.33 -2.78
CA SER A 237 -2.18 -20.49 -1.32
C SER A 237 -2.86 -21.81 -1.00
N PRO A 238 -2.52 -22.44 0.13
CA PRO A 238 -3.27 -23.59 0.63
C PRO A 238 -4.71 -23.23 1.07
N SER A 239 -5.03 -21.95 1.23
CA SER A 239 -6.37 -21.47 1.55
C SER A 239 -7.28 -21.48 0.31
N GLU A 240 -8.49 -22.04 0.44
CA GLU A 240 -9.54 -21.95 -0.59
C GLU A 240 -10.06 -20.51 -0.77
N GLU A 241 -9.91 -19.67 0.27
CA GLU A 241 -10.24 -18.26 0.23
C GLU A 241 -8.96 -17.44 -0.01
N LEU A 242 -8.72 -17.07 -1.27
CA LEU A 242 -7.75 -16.06 -1.67
C LEU A 242 -8.48 -14.78 -2.07
N PRO A 243 -8.01 -13.59 -1.66
CA PRO A 243 -8.56 -12.35 -2.17
C PRO A 243 -8.12 -12.20 -3.63
N ALA A 244 -8.92 -11.50 -4.44
CA ALA A 244 -8.49 -11.15 -5.78
C ALA A 244 -7.15 -10.40 -5.69
N PRO A 245 -6.07 -10.89 -6.35
CA PRO A 245 -4.77 -10.26 -6.27
C PRO A 245 -4.85 -8.86 -6.88
N LYS A 246 -4.34 -7.86 -6.16
CA LYS A 246 -4.26 -6.48 -6.64
C LYS A 246 -2.80 -6.11 -6.86
N ILE A 247 -2.41 -5.95 -8.12
CA ILE A 247 -1.12 -5.38 -8.50
C ILE A 247 -1.31 -3.90 -8.76
N ILE A 248 -0.57 -3.05 -8.05
CA ILE A 248 -0.52 -1.61 -8.31
C ILE A 248 0.84 -1.32 -8.92
N GLN A 249 0.85 -0.81 -10.13
CA GLN A 249 2.05 -0.31 -10.78
C GLN A 249 1.95 1.20 -10.92
N THR A 250 2.95 1.89 -10.39
CA THR A 250 3.12 3.32 -10.60
C THR A 250 4.11 3.52 -11.74
N ILE A 251 3.70 4.26 -12.77
CA ILE A 251 4.54 4.54 -13.93
C ILE A 251 4.75 6.06 -14.06
N VAL A 252 5.95 6.44 -14.51
CA VAL A 252 6.23 7.80 -14.98
C VAL A 252 5.87 7.83 -16.47
N PRO A 253 4.97 8.72 -16.91
CA PRO A 253 4.62 8.81 -18.32
C PRO A 253 5.86 9.21 -19.14
N LYS A 254 5.97 8.66 -20.34
CA LYS A 254 7.01 9.11 -21.28
C LYS A 254 6.76 10.57 -21.65
N PRO A 255 7.82 11.33 -21.98
CA PRO A 255 7.65 12.69 -22.48
C PRO A 255 6.76 12.72 -23.72
N VAL A 256 6.00 13.80 -23.86
CA VAL A 256 5.03 13.97 -24.94
C VAL A 256 5.08 15.38 -25.51
N ILE A 257 4.80 15.50 -26.81
CA ILE A 257 4.51 16.79 -27.44
C ILE A 257 3.01 16.83 -27.70
N VAL A 258 2.33 17.78 -27.07
CA VAL A 258 0.92 18.08 -27.35
C VAL A 258 0.87 19.14 -28.44
N ARG A 259 0.00 18.93 -29.43
CA ARG A 259 -0.17 19.83 -30.58
C ARG A 259 -1.61 20.30 -30.62
N MET A 260 -1.82 21.60 -30.81
CA MET A 260 -3.14 22.09 -31.21
C MET A 260 -3.50 21.50 -32.58
N LEU A 261 -4.76 21.10 -32.75
CA LEU A 261 -5.26 20.56 -34.02
C LEU A 261 -5.59 21.67 -35.02
N GLU A 262 -5.98 22.83 -34.52
CA GLU A 262 -6.44 23.98 -35.31
C GLU A 262 -5.61 25.22 -35.02
N ASP A 263 -5.61 26.15 -35.97
CA ASP A 263 -5.00 27.47 -35.80
C ASP A 263 -5.92 28.37 -34.99
N ILE A 264 -5.33 29.24 -34.19
CA ILE A 264 -6.01 30.41 -33.67
C ILE A 264 -5.95 31.48 -34.76
N SER A 265 -7.11 31.85 -35.28
CA SER A 265 -7.25 32.93 -36.25
C SER A 265 -7.59 34.25 -35.55
N PHE A 266 -6.89 35.31 -35.92
CA PHE A 266 -7.16 36.69 -35.53
C PHE A 266 -7.23 37.57 -36.79
N SER A 267 -7.80 37.01 -37.86
CA SER A 267 -7.95 37.63 -39.19
C SER A 267 -8.84 38.86 -39.24
N GLU A 268 -9.52 39.20 -38.15
CA GLU A 268 -10.41 40.35 -38.08
C GLU A 268 -9.66 41.66 -38.37
N ALA A 269 -10.31 42.55 -39.13
CA ALA A 269 -9.69 43.80 -39.59
C ALA A 269 -9.30 44.70 -38.42
N TYR A 270 -10.07 44.67 -37.33
CA TYR A 270 -9.84 45.48 -36.13
C TYR A 270 -8.72 44.95 -35.22
N ILE A 271 -8.20 43.75 -35.46
CA ILE A 271 -7.09 43.19 -34.67
C ILE A 271 -5.77 43.65 -35.31
N GLN A 272 -4.97 44.40 -34.55
CA GLN A 272 -3.69 44.94 -35.02
C GLN A 272 -2.55 43.93 -34.84
N ASP A 273 -2.28 43.52 -33.60
CA ASP A 273 -1.21 42.55 -33.28
C ASP A 273 -1.49 41.76 -31.99
N ILE A 274 -0.66 40.75 -31.71
CA ILE A 274 -0.63 40.03 -30.44
C ILE A 274 0.08 40.90 -29.40
N THR A 275 -0.63 41.30 -28.35
CA THR A 275 -0.06 42.08 -27.26
C THR A 275 0.78 41.21 -26.33
N ASN A 276 0.22 40.08 -25.90
CA ASN A 276 0.92 39.09 -25.09
C ASN A 276 0.19 37.74 -25.04
N VAL A 277 0.90 36.74 -24.54
CA VAL A 277 0.36 35.43 -24.17
C VAL A 277 0.35 35.32 -22.65
N VAL A 278 -0.71 34.76 -22.08
CA VAL A 278 -0.84 34.44 -20.66
C VAL A 278 -0.96 32.93 -20.52
N LEU A 279 -0.15 32.36 -19.62
CA LEU A 279 -0.14 30.92 -19.34
C LEU A 279 -0.44 30.68 -17.87
N THR A 280 -1.36 29.75 -17.61
CA THR A 280 -1.55 29.19 -16.27
C THR A 280 -1.03 27.76 -16.27
N VAL A 281 0.10 27.53 -15.58
CA VAL A 281 0.73 26.20 -15.45
C VAL A 281 0.82 25.83 -13.98
N ASP A 282 0.31 24.65 -13.62
CA ASP A 282 0.65 24.02 -12.35
C ASP A 282 1.89 23.16 -12.57
N SER A 283 3.00 23.51 -11.93
CA SER A 283 4.20 22.67 -11.89
C SER A 283 4.66 22.49 -10.45
N THR A 284 4.89 21.24 -10.04
CA THR A 284 5.48 20.89 -8.74
C THR A 284 6.49 19.78 -8.97
N GLY A 285 7.67 19.91 -8.34
CA GLY A 285 8.76 18.97 -8.54
C GLY A 285 9.55 19.27 -9.81
N SER A 286 9.80 18.24 -10.62
CA SER A 286 10.73 18.31 -11.77
C SER A 286 10.05 18.52 -13.14
N GLY A 287 8.80 18.99 -13.16
CA GLY A 287 8.02 19.14 -14.39
C GLY A 287 8.62 20.12 -15.39
N ILE A 288 8.84 19.69 -16.62
CA ILE A 288 9.34 20.50 -17.74
C ILE A 288 8.20 20.73 -18.73
N ILE A 289 7.93 22.00 -19.05
CA ILE A 289 7.06 22.39 -20.16
C ILE A 289 7.79 23.39 -21.05
N ALA A 290 7.78 23.14 -22.36
CA ALA A 290 8.46 23.98 -23.35
C ALA A 290 7.56 24.21 -24.58
N PHE A 291 7.37 25.46 -24.98
CA PHE A 291 6.42 25.90 -26.00
C PHE A 291 7.12 26.22 -27.32
N ILE A 292 6.44 25.90 -28.41
CA ILE A 292 6.81 26.24 -29.78
C ILE A 292 5.57 26.77 -30.52
N VAL A 293 5.79 27.63 -31.50
CA VAL A 293 4.71 28.25 -32.29
C VAL A 293 4.89 28.00 -33.77
N SER A 294 3.78 27.96 -34.51
CA SER A 294 3.76 27.88 -35.96
C SER A 294 2.85 28.97 -36.52
N THR A 295 3.26 29.54 -37.64
CA THR A 295 2.49 30.57 -38.39
C THR A 295 2.01 30.05 -39.75
N ASP A 296 2.25 28.77 -40.04
CA ASP A 296 2.00 28.11 -41.32
C ASP A 296 1.22 26.79 -41.12
N SER A 297 0.26 26.81 -40.19
CA SER A 297 -0.63 25.68 -39.89
C SER A 297 0.08 24.39 -39.50
N GLY A 298 1.24 24.50 -38.85
CA GLY A 298 2.03 23.39 -38.30
C GLY A 298 3.09 22.81 -39.26
N VAL A 299 3.35 23.46 -40.41
CA VAL A 299 4.39 23.03 -41.35
C VAL A 299 5.78 23.27 -40.79
N SER A 300 6.04 24.46 -40.24
CA SER A 300 7.28 24.82 -39.55
C SER A 300 7.01 25.36 -38.15
N TRP A 301 7.96 25.14 -37.25
CA TRP A 301 7.84 25.50 -35.85
C TRP A 301 9.01 26.37 -35.44
N LYS A 302 8.70 27.42 -34.66
CA LYS A 302 9.65 28.45 -34.25
C LYS A 302 9.59 28.71 -32.75
N VAL A 303 10.69 29.25 -32.25
CA VAL A 303 10.85 29.73 -30.87
C VAL A 303 11.58 31.06 -30.86
N TRP A 304 11.30 31.88 -29.86
CA TRP A 304 12.09 33.06 -29.56
C TRP A 304 13.26 32.66 -28.66
N ASP A 305 14.50 32.83 -29.14
CA ASP A 305 15.71 32.46 -28.39
C ASP A 305 16.24 33.58 -27.48
N GLY A 306 15.50 34.69 -27.39
CA GLY A 306 15.92 35.93 -26.71
C GLY A 306 16.37 37.02 -27.69
N SER A 307 16.68 36.68 -28.93
CA SER A 307 17.17 37.60 -29.96
C SER A 307 16.43 37.51 -31.29
N SER A 308 16.03 36.31 -31.69
CA SER A 308 15.39 36.06 -32.98
C SER A 308 14.45 34.84 -32.93
N TRP A 309 13.58 34.73 -33.93
CA TRP A 309 12.76 33.56 -34.15
C TRP A 309 13.54 32.49 -34.91
N ILE A 310 13.90 31.39 -34.23
CA ILE A 310 14.66 30.28 -34.81
C ILE A 310 13.79 29.05 -35.02
N LEU A 311 14.17 28.19 -35.97
CA LEU A 311 13.45 26.95 -36.27
C LEU A 311 13.72 25.85 -35.23
N VAL A 312 12.68 25.07 -34.97
CA VAL A 312 12.70 23.86 -34.13
C VAL A 312 12.12 22.68 -34.91
N ASP A 313 12.80 21.54 -34.84
CA ASP A 313 12.29 20.29 -35.41
C ASP A 313 11.32 19.61 -34.45
N ILE A 314 10.02 19.73 -34.72
CA ILE A 314 8.96 19.12 -33.90
C ILE A 314 8.98 17.58 -33.92
N THR A 315 9.68 16.96 -34.88
CA THR A 315 9.82 15.50 -34.93
C THR A 315 10.93 15.01 -33.99
N ASN A 316 11.84 15.90 -33.59
CA ASN A 316 12.90 15.63 -32.62
C ASN A 316 12.52 16.17 -31.23
N MET A 317 12.07 15.27 -30.36
CA MET A 317 11.63 15.63 -29.01
C MET A 317 12.72 16.30 -28.16
N GLN A 318 14.00 15.97 -28.39
CA GLN A 318 15.11 16.61 -27.69
C GLN A 318 15.36 18.04 -28.21
N ASP A 319 15.10 18.29 -29.49
CA ASP A 319 15.21 19.63 -30.08
C ASP A 319 14.13 20.55 -29.48
N VAL A 320 12.89 20.06 -29.38
CA VAL A 320 11.79 20.78 -28.72
C VAL A 320 12.08 21.02 -27.24
N LYS A 321 12.60 20.01 -26.52
CA LYS A 321 12.97 20.16 -25.10
C LYS A 321 14.05 21.21 -24.87
N SER A 322 15.08 21.23 -25.72
CA SER A 322 16.27 22.07 -25.50
C SER A 322 16.10 23.51 -26.01
N LYS A 323 15.35 23.72 -27.10
CA LYS A 323 15.12 25.05 -27.70
C LYS A 323 13.76 25.65 -27.35
N GLY A 324 12.81 24.83 -26.94
CA GLY A 324 11.45 25.29 -26.62
C GLY A 324 11.43 26.39 -25.56
N MET A 325 10.49 27.32 -25.70
CA MET A 325 10.36 28.45 -24.79
C MET A 325 9.79 28.00 -23.46
N SER A 326 10.37 28.40 -22.34
CA SER A 326 9.72 28.22 -21.04
C SER A 326 8.44 29.07 -20.96
N ALA A 327 7.57 28.77 -19.98
CA ALA A 327 6.38 29.59 -19.75
C ALA A 327 6.70 31.07 -19.46
N ALA A 328 7.84 31.35 -18.83
CA ALA A 328 8.29 32.71 -18.56
C ALA A 328 8.75 33.42 -19.83
N VAL A 329 9.49 32.72 -20.71
CA VAL A 329 9.93 33.27 -22.00
C VAL A 329 8.74 33.59 -22.89
N LEU A 330 7.80 32.65 -23.05
CA LEU A 330 6.63 32.86 -23.91
C LEU A 330 5.75 34.04 -23.46
N GLN A 331 5.52 34.17 -22.15
CA GLN A 331 4.75 35.29 -21.59
C GLN A 331 5.51 36.63 -21.63
N GLY A 332 6.85 36.58 -21.74
CA GLY A 332 7.71 37.75 -21.84
C GLY A 332 7.91 38.30 -23.25
N ILE A 333 7.37 37.64 -24.28
CA ILE A 333 7.47 38.13 -25.66
C ILE A 333 6.62 39.40 -25.82
N SER A 334 7.28 40.49 -26.22
CA SER A 334 6.64 41.78 -26.43
C SER A 334 5.88 41.85 -27.75
N GLU A 335 4.97 42.81 -27.89
CA GLU A 335 4.21 43.05 -29.13
C GLU A 335 5.15 43.20 -30.34
N ALA A 336 6.21 44.02 -30.24
CA ALA A 336 7.18 44.17 -31.32
C ALA A 336 7.91 42.87 -31.71
N GLN A 337 8.15 41.97 -30.74
CA GLN A 337 8.74 40.66 -31.01
C GLN A 337 7.71 39.72 -31.68
N TRP A 338 6.44 39.78 -31.30
CA TRP A 338 5.36 39.09 -32.00
C TRP A 338 5.21 39.60 -33.44
N THR A 339 5.26 40.91 -33.67
CA THR A 339 5.26 41.50 -35.01
C THR A 339 6.39 40.92 -35.87
N SER A 340 7.59 40.77 -35.30
CA SER A 340 8.77 40.26 -36.01
C SER A 340 8.66 38.79 -36.43
N LEU A 341 7.75 38.01 -35.84
CA LEU A 341 7.50 36.62 -36.21
C LEU A 341 6.96 36.50 -37.65
N GLY A 342 6.31 37.55 -38.15
CA GLY A 342 5.76 37.60 -39.50
C GLY A 342 4.44 36.83 -39.63
N LEU A 343 3.40 37.28 -38.94
CA LEU A 343 2.06 36.69 -38.92
C LEU A 343 1.25 37.01 -40.20
N SER A 344 1.76 36.62 -41.38
CA SER A 344 1.23 37.02 -42.70
C SER A 344 -0.26 36.73 -42.90
N ASP A 345 -0.76 35.61 -42.34
CA ASP A 345 -2.16 35.19 -42.45
C ASP A 345 -2.97 35.42 -41.16
N LYS A 346 -2.40 36.16 -40.18
CA LYS A 346 -2.99 36.38 -38.85
C LYS A 346 -3.46 35.08 -38.17
N ARG A 347 -2.64 34.03 -38.29
CA ARG A 347 -2.86 32.71 -37.69
C ARG A 347 -1.66 32.30 -36.87
N ILE A 348 -1.92 31.60 -35.77
CA ILE A 348 -0.89 31.00 -34.95
C ILE A 348 -1.35 29.66 -34.40
N ARG A 349 -0.42 28.71 -34.28
CA ARG A 349 -0.64 27.42 -33.65
C ARG A 349 0.40 27.18 -32.59
N PHE A 350 -0.01 26.62 -31.46
CA PHE A 350 0.89 26.23 -30.38
C PHE A 350 1.07 24.72 -30.33
N ALA A 351 2.27 24.31 -29.94
CA ALA A 351 2.55 22.99 -29.43
C ALA A 351 3.46 23.12 -28.22
N TRP A 352 3.43 22.12 -27.35
CA TRP A 352 4.25 22.12 -26.15
C TRP A 352 4.71 20.72 -25.78
N TYR A 353 5.97 20.65 -25.38
CA TYR A 353 6.59 19.49 -24.77
C TYR A 353 6.21 19.41 -23.29
N MET A 354 5.97 18.20 -22.77
CA MET A 354 5.71 17.94 -21.36
C MET A 354 6.49 16.71 -20.89
N GLU A 355 7.13 16.83 -19.73
CA GLU A 355 7.89 15.75 -19.09
C GLU A 355 7.85 15.90 -17.56
N VAL A 356 7.84 14.76 -16.87
CA VAL A 356 8.03 14.64 -15.42
C VAL A 356 9.02 13.52 -15.15
N SER A 357 9.78 13.61 -14.06
CA SER A 357 10.78 12.58 -13.69
C SER A 357 10.29 11.68 -12.56
N SER A 358 9.22 12.06 -11.86
CA SER A 358 8.61 11.29 -10.78
C SER A 358 7.10 11.16 -10.96
N SER A 359 6.53 10.06 -10.46
CA SER A 359 5.08 9.86 -10.39
C SER A 359 4.37 10.75 -9.38
N THR A 360 5.14 11.47 -8.55
CA THR A 360 4.63 12.46 -7.59
C THR A 360 4.66 13.89 -8.15
N ASP A 361 5.31 14.11 -9.29
CA ASP A 361 5.35 15.43 -9.92
C ASP A 361 3.95 15.81 -10.44
N ILE A 362 3.65 17.10 -10.42
CA ILE A 362 2.43 17.65 -11.02
C ILE A 362 2.88 18.56 -12.16
N LEU A 363 2.39 18.31 -13.37
CA LEU A 363 2.56 19.22 -14.51
C LEU A 363 1.26 19.32 -15.30
N LYS A 364 0.62 20.50 -15.28
CA LYS A 364 -0.64 20.75 -15.99
C LYS A 364 -0.62 22.14 -16.62
N LEU A 365 -0.88 22.21 -17.92
CA LEU A 365 -1.26 23.47 -18.58
C LEU A 365 -2.77 23.66 -18.40
N LYS A 366 -3.17 24.65 -17.59
CA LYS A 366 -4.57 24.97 -17.31
C LYS A 366 -5.16 25.94 -18.33
N GLU A 367 -4.36 26.91 -18.74
CA GLU A 367 -4.81 27.96 -19.66
C GLU A 367 -3.66 28.41 -20.55
N LEU A 368 -3.99 28.60 -21.83
CA LEU A 368 -3.22 29.37 -22.79
C LEU A 368 -4.18 30.42 -23.36
N ARG A 369 -3.89 31.69 -23.07
CA ARG A 369 -4.69 32.83 -23.53
C ARG A 369 -3.81 33.76 -24.34
N ILE A 370 -4.36 34.26 -25.46
CA ILE A 370 -3.70 35.25 -26.31
C ILE A 370 -4.52 36.53 -26.23
N ASN A 371 -3.86 37.63 -25.91
CA ASN A 371 -4.48 38.95 -25.95
C ASN A 371 -3.95 39.71 -27.15
N TYR A 372 -4.80 40.53 -27.74
CA TYR A 372 -4.53 41.27 -28.95
C TYR A 372 -4.89 42.75 -28.80
N SER A 373 -4.18 43.60 -29.53
CA SER A 373 -4.45 45.04 -29.62
C SER A 373 -5.50 45.29 -30.70
N LEU A 374 -6.33 46.31 -30.46
CA LEU A 374 -7.35 46.78 -31.38
C LEU A 374 -6.86 48.04 -32.10
N LEU A 375 -7.30 48.22 -33.35
CA LEU A 375 -7.09 49.43 -34.14
C LEU A 375 -7.68 50.70 -33.49
#